data_AF-A0A8H7CR81-F1
#
_entry.id   AF-A0A8H7CR81-F1
#
_cell.length_a   1.000
_cell.length_b   1.000
_cell.length_c   1.000
_cell.angle_alpha   90.00
_cell.angle_beta   90.00
_cell.angle_gamma   90.00
#
_symmetry.space_group_name_H-M   'P 1'
#
loop_
_entity.id
_entity.type
_entity.pdbx_description
1 polymer ?
#
loop_
_entity_poly.entity_id
_entity_poly.type
_entity_poly.pdbx_seq_one_letter_code
_entity_poly.pdbx_strand_id
1 'polypeptide(L)'
;MVYRAIGEDPKSSAVHDSLGSPDVGLQFASSAVWAWMFPIVFGYIRVGSQLKAGSIKEGLLGSTAIQQHDVPAEAEVAYQKGLRPNADLYWPLPSAGLEKSEVSTTSRSLTQPLHPSGSRLRVPAHASNQDDEDQLSNAPESTITLAPPVIIGDAAITELNHVLPPPTWLGMDVQGDEQREGPIFNYARIFTWFAFADHVGRGFETAIEQFRAKKEIPTRPEDAAARCGFRPREDLPAFKAWSGIPHAAIHHMFYAAALALFLQWGTTGAAIFVAYSTPTVGLGCRSGSYLIYGVAATVSWILLVLSNFLSHATMQRLEGDPERGAGILGALAVLMRIAGKAIAIANAGWLIASSVLEDLGTFQTCWCQTCAFQFHHSGWTPVFKGASDLRYVASGVWIGGFTWSIAICSIVIVIFAYGRH
;
A
#
# COMPACT_ATOMS: atom_id res chain seq x y z
N MET A 1 -4.44 -58.97 18.73
CA MET A 1 -3.44 -59.19 19.79
C MET A 1 -3.56 -57.99 20.73
N VAL A 2 -4.13 -58.19 21.93
CA VAL A 2 -4.46 -57.14 22.90
C VAL A 2 -3.30 -57.08 23.89
N TYR A 3 -2.51 -56.01 23.88
CA TYR A 3 -1.49 -55.77 24.91
C TYR A 3 -2.06 -54.88 26.01
N ARG A 4 -2.10 -55.44 27.22
CA ARG A 4 -2.36 -54.74 28.48
C ARG A 4 -1.02 -54.18 28.96
N ALA A 5 -0.83 -52.86 28.85
CA ALA A 5 0.37 -52.20 29.37
C ALA A 5 0.34 -52.23 30.90
N ILE A 6 1.33 -52.90 31.49
CA ILE A 6 1.65 -52.89 32.92
C ILE A 6 2.58 -51.69 33.15
N GLY A 7 2.34 -50.97 34.24
CA GLY A 7 2.86 -49.62 34.48
C GLY A 7 4.37 -49.50 34.65
N GLU A 8 4.86 -48.32 34.25
CA GLU A 8 6.14 -47.75 34.64
C GLU A 8 5.92 -46.28 35.08
N ASP A 9 6.80 -45.84 35.99
CA ASP A 9 6.65 -44.71 36.92
C ASP A 9 6.51 -43.30 36.30
N PRO A 10 5.67 -42.40 36.86
CA PRO A 10 5.25 -41.15 36.22
C PRO A 10 6.07 -39.87 36.54
N LYS A 11 7.37 -39.92 36.87
CA LYS A 11 8.02 -38.72 37.47
C LYS A 11 9.33 -38.14 36.89
N SER A 12 9.86 -38.57 35.74
CA SER A 12 11.18 -38.07 35.29
C SER A 12 11.35 -37.60 33.83
N SER A 13 10.32 -37.60 32.98
CA SER A 13 10.48 -37.26 31.54
C SER A 13 9.85 -35.93 31.09
N ALA A 14 9.12 -35.22 31.97
CA ALA A 14 8.24 -34.13 31.57
C ALA A 14 8.92 -32.88 30.97
N VAL A 15 10.24 -32.71 31.07
CA VAL A 15 10.92 -31.48 30.60
C VAL A 15 11.66 -31.67 29.27
N HIS A 16 12.02 -32.90 28.88
CA HIS A 16 12.66 -33.16 27.57
C HIS A 16 11.66 -33.49 26.45
N ASP A 17 10.40 -33.75 26.78
CA ASP A 17 9.32 -33.99 25.79
C ASP A 17 8.68 -32.69 25.25
N SER A 18 8.94 -31.54 25.87
CA SER A 18 8.28 -30.27 25.48
C SER A 18 8.78 -29.73 24.14
N LEU A 19 10.06 -29.96 23.77
CA LEU A 19 10.60 -29.57 22.46
C LEU A 19 10.32 -30.61 21.35
N GLY A 20 9.80 -31.78 21.71
CA GLY A 20 9.41 -32.85 20.80
C GLY A 20 7.90 -32.97 20.59
N SER A 21 7.10 -32.16 21.29
CA SER A 21 5.65 -32.16 21.11
C SER A 21 5.32 -31.71 19.67
N PRO A 22 4.58 -32.53 18.90
CA PRO A 22 4.11 -32.15 17.57
C PRO A 22 3.32 -30.83 17.59
N ASP A 23 2.77 -30.42 18.74
CA ASP A 23 2.05 -29.16 18.91
C ASP A 23 2.96 -27.94 18.78
N VAL A 24 4.21 -28.02 19.26
CA VAL A 24 5.20 -26.93 19.13
C VAL A 24 5.65 -26.80 17.67
N GLY A 25 5.93 -27.92 17.00
CA GLY A 25 6.24 -27.91 15.57
C GLY A 25 5.08 -27.35 14.73
N LEU A 26 3.84 -27.59 15.17
CA LEU A 26 2.65 -27.10 14.50
C LEU A 26 2.41 -25.61 14.71
N GLN A 27 2.65 -25.09 15.91
CA GLN A 27 2.66 -23.65 16.17
C GLN A 27 3.72 -22.90 15.34
N PHE A 28 4.88 -23.52 15.12
CA PHE A 28 5.91 -22.94 14.23
C PHE A 28 5.48 -22.95 12.76
N ALA A 29 4.76 -23.97 12.30
CA ALA A 29 4.25 -24.02 10.94
C ALA A 29 3.12 -23.00 10.69
N SER A 30 2.19 -22.84 11.64
CA SER A 30 1.11 -21.85 11.54
C SER A 30 1.63 -20.41 11.64
N SER A 31 2.62 -20.15 12.50
CA SER A 31 3.28 -18.83 12.59
C SER A 31 4.14 -18.51 11.36
N ALA A 32 4.72 -19.51 10.68
CA ALA A 32 5.41 -19.30 9.41
C ALA A 32 4.46 -18.80 8.31
N VAL A 33 3.18 -19.19 8.32
CA VAL A 33 2.14 -18.66 7.41
C VAL A 33 1.88 -17.16 7.68
N TRP A 34 1.99 -16.71 8.93
CA TRP A 34 1.89 -15.27 9.23
C TRP A 34 3.18 -14.51 8.90
N ALA A 35 4.33 -15.16 9.06
CA ALA A 35 5.64 -14.57 8.83
C ALA A 35 5.90 -14.19 7.37
N TRP A 36 5.23 -14.80 6.37
CA TRP A 36 5.37 -14.38 4.97
C TRP A 36 4.36 -13.29 4.55
N MET A 37 3.23 -13.16 5.25
CA MET A 37 2.32 -12.02 5.07
C MET A 37 2.98 -10.72 5.54
N PHE A 38 3.80 -10.77 6.59
CA PHE A 38 4.42 -9.57 7.17
C PHE A 38 5.33 -8.81 6.18
N PRO A 39 6.29 -9.44 5.47
CA PRO A 39 7.13 -8.78 4.46
C PRO A 39 6.36 -8.33 3.23
N ILE A 40 5.30 -9.05 2.83
CA ILE A 40 4.44 -8.62 1.71
C ILE A 40 3.70 -7.35 2.11
N VAL A 41 3.05 -7.33 3.27
CA VAL A 41 2.34 -6.16 3.80
C VAL A 41 3.32 -4.99 4.01
N PHE A 42 4.49 -5.23 4.62
CA PHE A 42 5.51 -4.20 4.83
C PHE A 42 6.17 -3.71 3.54
N GLY A 43 6.45 -4.62 2.60
CA GLY A 43 6.92 -4.28 1.27
C GLY A 43 5.93 -3.34 0.60
N TYR A 44 4.65 -3.70 0.57
CA TYR A 44 3.59 -2.86 0.02
C TYR A 44 3.41 -1.51 0.73
N ILE A 45 3.55 -1.46 2.06
CA ILE A 45 3.57 -0.19 2.81
C ILE A 45 4.77 0.68 2.39
N ARG A 46 5.92 0.07 2.11
CA ARG A 46 7.18 0.76 1.82
C ARG A 46 7.32 1.21 0.36
N VAL A 47 6.79 0.47 -0.62
CA VAL A 47 6.92 0.82 -2.06
C VAL A 47 5.86 1.83 -2.54
N GLY A 48 5.09 2.43 -1.65
CA GLY A 48 4.26 3.60 -1.97
C GLY A 48 2.83 3.25 -2.34
N SER A 49 1.99 3.06 -1.33
CA SER A 49 0.58 3.43 -1.49
C SER A 49 0.52 4.95 -1.63
N GLN A 50 -0.15 5.45 -2.67
CA GLN A 50 -0.60 6.84 -2.68
C GLN A 50 -1.34 7.11 -1.36
N LEU A 51 -0.90 8.13 -0.61
CA LEU A 51 -1.45 8.50 0.69
C LEU A 51 -2.94 8.88 0.61
N LYS A 52 -3.40 9.31 -0.57
CA LYS A 52 -4.77 9.78 -0.81
C LYS A 52 -5.26 9.41 -2.21
N ALA A 53 -6.55 9.07 -2.31
CA ALA A 53 -7.25 8.76 -3.55
C ALA A 53 -7.32 10.02 -4.38
N GLY A 54 -7.10 9.85 -5.68
CA GLY A 54 -7.05 10.99 -6.58
C GLY A 54 -5.85 11.90 -6.34
N SER A 55 -4.86 11.58 -5.50
CA SER A 55 -3.65 12.42 -5.33
C SER A 55 -2.92 12.69 -6.65
N ILE A 56 -2.93 11.72 -7.58
CA ILE A 56 -2.45 11.95 -8.95
C ILE A 56 -3.35 12.93 -9.70
N LYS A 57 -4.68 12.75 -9.66
CA LYS A 57 -5.64 13.69 -10.28
C LYS A 57 -5.54 15.08 -9.66
N GLU A 58 -5.43 15.21 -8.34
CA GLU A 58 -5.23 16.45 -7.59
C GLU A 58 -3.88 17.09 -7.93
N GLY A 59 -2.81 16.31 -8.08
CA GLY A 59 -1.52 16.84 -8.53
C GLY A 59 -1.57 17.36 -9.97
N LEU A 60 -2.28 16.65 -10.85
CA LEU A 60 -2.46 17.04 -12.25
C LEU A 60 -3.43 18.23 -12.42
N LEU A 61 -4.53 18.28 -11.65
CA LEU A 61 -5.59 19.31 -11.75
C LEU A 61 -5.33 20.52 -10.86
N GLY A 62 -4.69 20.34 -9.71
CA GLY A 62 -4.34 21.43 -8.77
C GLY A 62 -3.35 22.42 -9.38
N SER A 63 -2.55 21.99 -10.35
CA SER A 63 -1.68 22.86 -11.15
C SER A 63 -2.47 23.86 -12.02
N THR A 64 -3.71 23.54 -12.40
CA THR A 64 -4.57 24.39 -13.23
C THR A 64 -5.28 25.46 -12.42
N ALA A 65 -5.68 25.15 -11.18
CA ALA A 65 -6.36 26.10 -10.29
C ALA A 65 -5.44 27.21 -9.75
N ILE A 66 -4.13 26.93 -9.63
CA ILE A 66 -3.14 27.92 -9.17
C ILE A 66 -2.83 28.97 -10.26
N GLN A 67 -2.98 28.62 -11.55
CA GLN A 67 -2.69 29.55 -12.65
C GLN A 67 -3.76 30.63 -12.88
N GLN A 68 -4.94 30.53 -12.26
CA GLN A 68 -6.05 31.44 -12.52
C GLN A 68 -6.30 32.50 -11.44
N HIS A 69 -5.58 32.44 -10.31
CA HIS A 69 -5.67 33.46 -9.27
C HIS A 69 -4.28 34.02 -8.93
N ASP A 70 -4.13 35.35 -8.94
CA ASP A 70 -3.06 36.06 -8.23
C ASP A 70 -3.20 35.78 -6.72
N VAL A 71 -2.74 34.61 -6.29
CA VAL A 71 -2.78 34.22 -4.89
C VAL A 71 -1.60 34.90 -4.19
N PRO A 72 -1.82 35.69 -3.13
CA PRO A 72 -0.74 36.32 -2.37
C PRO A 72 0.23 35.26 -1.83
N ALA A 73 1.54 35.55 -1.90
CA ALA A 73 2.67 34.64 -1.66
C ALA A 73 2.63 33.84 -0.33
N GLU A 74 1.75 34.21 0.61
CA GLU A 74 1.58 33.53 1.88
C GLU A 74 0.79 32.20 1.78
N ALA A 75 -0.04 32.01 0.76
CA ALA A 75 -0.79 30.75 0.58
C ALA A 75 0.00 29.66 -0.17
N GLU A 76 1.08 30.03 -0.87
CA GLU A 76 1.99 29.09 -1.55
C GLU A 76 2.71 28.16 -0.54
N VAL A 77 2.90 28.65 0.69
CA VAL A 77 3.55 27.91 1.80
C VAL A 77 2.65 26.79 2.35
N ALA A 78 1.33 26.85 2.17
CA ALA A 78 0.41 25.83 2.67
C ALA A 78 0.33 24.59 1.76
N TYR A 79 0.47 24.75 0.44
CA TYR A 79 0.31 23.65 -0.53
C TYR A 79 1.57 22.77 -0.68
N GLN A 80 2.76 23.31 -0.37
CA GLN A 80 3.99 22.51 -0.28
C GLN A 80 3.95 21.41 0.82
N LYS A 81 2.93 21.36 1.67
CA LYS A 81 2.73 20.27 2.63
C LYS A 81 2.12 19.00 2.04
N GLY A 82 1.50 19.03 0.86
CA GLY A 82 0.83 17.86 0.26
C GLY A 82 1.76 16.85 -0.45
N LEU A 83 2.99 17.26 -0.76
CA LEU A 83 3.99 16.44 -1.47
C LEU A 83 5.27 16.18 -0.64
N ARG A 84 5.30 16.53 0.65
CA ARG A 84 6.42 16.11 1.50
C ARG A 84 6.31 14.60 1.76
N PRO A 85 7.31 13.77 1.41
CA PRO A 85 7.51 12.54 2.17
C PRO A 85 7.72 12.98 3.63
N ASN A 86 6.97 12.35 4.53
CA ASN A 86 6.75 12.83 5.88
C ASN A 86 8.05 13.28 6.57
N ALA A 87 8.08 14.51 7.08
CA ALA A 87 9.16 15.03 7.94
C ALA A 87 9.15 14.37 9.33
N ASP A 88 8.14 13.55 9.62
CA ASP A 88 7.96 12.84 10.89
C ASP A 88 8.84 11.58 11.05
N LEU A 89 9.76 11.33 10.11
CA LEU A 89 10.73 10.24 10.15
C LEU A 89 12.17 10.72 10.44
N TYR A 90 12.32 11.86 11.12
CA TYR A 90 13.58 12.23 11.74
C TYR A 90 13.79 11.40 13.03
N TRP A 91 14.58 10.33 12.92
CA TRP A 91 15.29 9.80 14.08
C TRP A 91 16.29 10.87 14.54
N PRO A 92 16.28 11.34 15.79
CA PRO A 92 17.30 12.25 16.26
C PRO A 92 18.64 11.50 16.27
N LEU A 93 19.54 11.87 15.36
CA LEU A 93 20.95 11.57 15.51
C LEU A 93 21.41 12.15 16.86
N PRO A 94 22.15 11.40 17.69
CA PRO A 94 22.73 11.95 18.90
C PRO A 94 23.65 13.10 18.50
N SER A 95 23.32 14.32 18.92
CA SER A 95 24.22 15.46 18.79
C SER A 95 25.50 15.13 19.57
N ALA A 96 26.61 15.07 18.86
CA ALA A 96 27.93 15.05 19.47
C ALA A 96 28.07 16.31 20.34
N GLY A 97 28.16 16.09 21.64
CA GLY A 97 28.36 17.15 22.62
C GLY A 97 29.68 17.86 22.34
N LEU A 98 29.59 19.11 21.88
CA LEU A 98 30.65 20.09 22.02
C LEU A 98 30.33 20.91 23.27
N GLU A 99 30.90 20.46 24.37
CA GLU A 99 30.90 21.09 25.67
C GLU A 99 31.73 22.38 25.60
N LYS A 100 31.10 23.54 25.80
CA LYS A 100 31.77 24.73 26.31
C LYS A 100 30.92 25.38 27.40
N SER A 101 31.55 25.45 28.57
CA SER A 101 31.15 26.16 29.79
C SER A 101 30.68 27.59 29.56
N GLU A 102 29.71 28.04 30.35
CA GLU A 102 29.89 29.09 31.38
C GLU A 102 28.59 29.23 32.20
N VAL A 103 28.63 28.90 33.50
CA VAL A 103 28.74 29.82 34.67
C VAL A 103 27.39 30.40 35.15
N SER A 104 26.89 29.75 36.21
CA SER A 104 26.31 30.28 37.47
C SER A 104 25.94 31.78 37.50
N THR A 105 24.83 32.26 38.09
CA THR A 105 24.43 32.05 39.50
C THR A 105 23.08 32.76 39.78
N THR A 106 22.29 32.24 40.73
CA THR A 106 21.40 32.99 41.69
C THR A 106 20.06 33.54 41.19
N SER A 107 18.92 33.50 41.91
CA SER A 107 18.32 32.71 43.01
C SER A 107 16.85 33.15 43.13
N ARG A 108 15.99 32.23 43.61
CA ARG A 108 14.71 32.42 44.36
C ARG A 108 13.56 33.17 43.65
N SER A 109 12.27 32.94 43.89
CA SER A 109 11.47 32.03 44.73
C SER A 109 9.99 32.29 44.40
N LEU A 110 9.18 31.21 44.38
CA LEU A 110 7.71 31.10 44.59
C LEU A 110 6.79 32.33 44.42
N THR A 111 5.74 32.21 43.60
CA THR A 111 4.35 31.91 44.06
C THR A 111 3.34 31.85 42.89
N GLN A 112 2.45 30.85 42.93
CA GLN A 112 1.16 30.70 42.24
C GLN A 112 0.09 31.67 42.84
N PRO A 113 -1.21 31.67 42.46
CA PRO A 113 -1.89 31.50 41.16
C PRO A 113 -3.12 32.46 40.93
N LEU A 114 -3.79 32.27 39.79
CA LEU A 114 -5.26 32.40 39.51
C LEU A 114 -6.00 33.75 39.32
N HIS A 115 -6.62 33.82 38.11
CA HIS A 115 -7.96 34.35 37.75
C HIS A 115 -8.21 35.87 37.54
N PRO A 116 -9.29 36.25 36.78
CA PRO A 116 -9.27 37.33 35.81
C PRO A 116 -10.39 38.37 36.12
N SER A 117 -10.74 39.15 35.10
CA SER A 117 -11.87 40.08 35.00
C SER A 117 -11.56 41.54 35.34
N GLY A 118 -11.64 42.35 34.28
CA GLY A 118 -12.76 43.28 34.21
C GLY A 118 -12.43 44.77 34.28
N SER A 119 -12.78 45.43 33.17
CA SER A 119 -13.41 46.77 33.10
C SER A 119 -12.54 48.04 33.19
N ARG A 120 -12.49 48.70 32.02
CA ARG A 120 -12.57 50.15 31.74
C ARG A 120 -12.68 51.12 32.93
N LEU A 121 -11.91 52.22 32.91
CA LEU A 121 -12.43 53.59 32.75
C LEU A 121 -11.33 54.67 32.56
N ARG A 122 -11.61 55.59 31.62
CA ARG A 122 -11.29 57.04 31.46
C ARG A 122 -10.00 57.72 32.02
N VAL A 123 -9.28 58.39 31.09
CA VAL A 123 -8.82 59.83 30.96
C VAL A 123 -8.85 60.73 32.23
N PRO A 124 -8.05 61.83 32.42
CA PRO A 124 -7.26 62.59 31.42
C PRO A 124 -5.95 63.34 31.87
N ALA A 125 -5.33 63.99 30.86
CA ALA A 125 -4.75 65.35 30.83
C ALA A 125 -3.25 65.66 31.17
N HIS A 126 -2.74 66.61 30.34
CA HIS A 126 -1.61 67.55 30.50
C HIS A 126 -0.17 67.01 30.38
N ALA A 127 0.83 67.70 29.80
CA ALA A 127 0.97 68.93 29.01
C ALA A 127 2.46 69.05 28.56
N SER A 128 2.74 69.98 27.61
CA SER A 128 4.04 70.65 27.34
C SER A 128 5.16 69.76 26.74
N ASN A 129 6.03 70.14 25.81
CA ASN A 129 6.52 71.36 25.15
C ASN A 129 7.10 70.86 23.80
N GLN A 130 6.86 71.48 22.64
CA GLN A 130 7.44 72.72 22.11
C GLN A 130 8.86 72.54 21.49
N ASP A 131 8.89 72.87 20.18
CA ASP A 131 9.98 73.29 19.27
C ASP A 131 11.10 72.30 18.87
N ASP A 132 11.15 71.93 17.57
CA ASP A 132 12.12 72.53 16.64
C ASP A 132 11.81 72.13 15.18
N GLU A 133 11.84 73.15 14.32
CA GLU A 133 11.81 73.07 12.86
C GLU A 133 13.07 72.36 12.32
N ASP A 134 12.91 71.57 11.26
CA ASP A 134 13.71 71.83 10.05
C ASP A 134 13.16 71.10 8.82
N GLN A 135 13.12 71.87 7.73
CA GLN A 135 12.62 71.54 6.41
C GLN A 135 13.60 70.63 5.67
N LEU A 136 13.11 69.58 4.97
CA LEU A 136 13.63 69.27 3.63
C LEU A 136 12.75 68.32 2.79
N SER A 137 12.52 68.78 1.57
CA SER A 137 12.25 68.03 0.33
C SER A 137 10.87 67.39 0.11
N ASN A 138 10.11 68.10 -0.74
CA ASN A 138 8.97 67.62 -1.51
C ASN A 138 9.38 66.49 -2.48
N ALA A 139 8.64 65.38 -2.46
CA ALA A 139 8.53 64.44 -3.58
C ALA A 139 7.02 64.22 -3.87
N PRO A 140 6.60 64.12 -5.14
CA PRO A 140 5.20 64.02 -5.50
C PRO A 140 4.65 62.64 -5.15
N GLU A 141 3.65 62.63 -4.27
CA GLU A 141 2.87 61.46 -3.88
C GLU A 141 1.97 61.06 -5.06
N SER A 142 2.38 60.05 -5.82
CA SER A 142 1.53 59.43 -6.84
C SER A 142 0.50 58.54 -6.16
N THR A 143 -0.71 59.03 -5.99
CA THR A 143 -1.88 58.27 -5.55
C THR A 143 -2.17 57.14 -6.54
N ILE A 144 -1.74 55.92 -6.21
CA ILE A 144 -2.14 54.70 -6.92
C ILE A 144 -3.52 54.33 -6.40
N THR A 145 -4.54 54.64 -7.21
CA THR A 145 -5.91 54.15 -6.99
C THR A 145 -5.94 52.65 -7.27
N LEU A 146 -5.80 51.84 -6.23
CA LEU A 146 -6.05 50.39 -6.29
C LEU A 146 -7.52 50.17 -6.63
N ALA A 147 -7.77 49.57 -7.80
CA ALA A 147 -9.09 49.07 -8.14
C ALA A 147 -9.54 48.03 -7.10
N PRO A 148 -10.82 48.02 -6.69
CA PRO A 148 -11.32 47.04 -5.74
C PRO A 148 -11.11 45.62 -6.30
N PRO A 149 -10.82 44.63 -5.44
CA PRO A 149 -10.65 43.25 -5.87
C PRO A 149 -11.91 42.78 -6.59
N VAL A 150 -11.75 42.31 -7.82
CA VAL A 150 -12.80 41.65 -8.58
C VAL A 150 -13.15 40.38 -7.81
N ILE A 151 -14.27 40.41 -7.08
CA ILE A 151 -14.88 39.21 -6.51
C ILE A 151 -15.45 38.43 -7.69
N ILE A 152 -14.65 37.55 -8.26
CA ILE A 152 -15.12 36.52 -9.20
C ILE A 152 -16.01 35.61 -8.35
N GLY A 153 -17.32 35.75 -8.50
CA GLY A 153 -18.28 34.96 -7.74
C GLY A 153 -18.11 33.46 -7.99
N ASP A 154 -18.45 32.65 -6.98
CA ASP A 154 -18.42 31.18 -6.94
C ASP A 154 -19.09 30.47 -8.15
N ALA A 155 -19.81 31.21 -8.99
CA ALA A 155 -20.41 30.72 -10.22
C ALA A 155 -19.40 30.21 -11.26
N ALA A 156 -18.21 30.82 -11.38
CA ALA A 156 -17.23 30.43 -12.42
C ALA A 156 -16.50 29.11 -12.11
N ILE A 157 -16.34 28.74 -10.83
CA ILE A 157 -15.75 27.46 -10.42
C ILE A 157 -16.77 26.31 -10.55
N THR A 158 -18.06 26.64 -10.65
CA THR A 158 -19.14 25.65 -10.77
C THR A 158 -19.26 25.11 -12.22
N GLU A 159 -18.93 25.89 -13.25
CA GLU A 159 -19.04 25.44 -14.65
C GLU A 159 -17.91 24.50 -15.11
N LEU A 160 -16.72 24.56 -14.51
CA LEU A 160 -15.58 23.72 -14.93
C LEU A 160 -15.61 22.30 -14.32
N ASN A 161 -16.61 21.99 -13.49
CA ASN A 161 -16.71 20.74 -12.73
C ASN A 161 -17.93 19.89 -13.09
N HIS A 162 -18.53 20.04 -14.28
CA HIS A 162 -19.40 19.01 -14.85
C HIS A 162 -18.60 17.77 -15.27
N VAL A 163 -17.85 17.21 -14.31
CA VAL A 163 -17.36 15.84 -14.36
C VAL A 163 -18.62 15.00 -14.35
N LEU A 164 -19.00 14.52 -15.54
CA LEU A 164 -20.07 13.54 -15.69
C LEU A 164 -19.87 12.45 -14.63
N PRO A 165 -20.91 12.12 -13.84
CA PRO A 165 -20.79 11.09 -12.82
C PRO A 165 -20.24 9.83 -13.51
N PRO A 166 -19.25 9.17 -12.91
CA PRO A 166 -18.58 8.07 -13.56
C PRO A 166 -19.63 7.01 -13.93
N PRO A 167 -19.46 6.34 -15.08
CA PRO A 167 -20.41 5.33 -15.53
C PRO A 167 -20.62 4.29 -14.43
N THR A 168 -21.86 4.14 -13.98
CA THR A 168 -22.23 3.12 -13.01
C THR A 168 -22.89 1.94 -13.70
N TRP A 169 -22.59 0.73 -13.26
CA TRP A 169 -23.35 -0.47 -13.57
C TRP A 169 -23.88 -1.08 -12.28
N LEU A 170 -25.20 -1.22 -12.15
CA LEU A 170 -25.90 -1.58 -10.90
C LEU A 170 -25.49 -0.69 -9.70
N GLY A 171 -25.31 0.62 -9.93
CA GLY A 171 -24.89 1.57 -8.90
C GLY A 171 -23.42 1.44 -8.46
N MET A 172 -22.64 0.59 -9.12
CA MET A 172 -21.20 0.47 -8.88
C MET A 172 -20.40 1.11 -10.00
N ASP A 173 -19.40 1.89 -9.62
CA ASP A 173 -18.51 2.57 -10.56
C ASP A 173 -17.63 1.57 -11.34
N VAL A 174 -17.61 1.72 -12.67
CA VAL A 174 -16.74 0.97 -13.58
C VAL A 174 -15.26 1.26 -13.30
N GLN A 175 -14.91 2.50 -12.96
CA GLN A 175 -13.56 2.84 -12.51
C GLN A 175 -13.26 2.18 -11.15
N GLY A 176 -14.22 2.27 -10.23
CA GLY A 176 -14.33 1.39 -9.07
C GLY A 176 -13.17 1.45 -8.09
N ASP A 177 -12.27 0.46 -8.14
CA ASP A 177 -11.20 0.33 -7.16
C ASP A 177 -10.03 1.27 -7.39
N GLU A 178 -9.90 1.81 -8.60
CA GLU A 178 -8.84 2.78 -8.90
C GLU A 178 -8.95 4.04 -8.01
N GLN A 179 -10.18 4.47 -7.72
CA GLN A 179 -10.48 5.61 -6.86
C GLN A 179 -10.32 5.30 -5.36
N ARG A 180 -10.09 4.05 -4.96
CA ARG A 180 -10.04 3.69 -3.54
C ARG A 180 -8.63 3.74 -2.98
N GLU A 181 -8.49 4.20 -1.75
CA GLU A 181 -7.21 4.34 -1.07
C GLU A 181 -6.70 3.02 -0.49
N GLY A 182 -5.38 2.85 -0.51
CA GLY A 182 -4.71 1.76 0.18
C GLY A 182 -4.10 0.72 -0.76
N PRO A 183 -3.13 -0.05 -0.23
CA PRO A 183 -2.30 -0.96 -1.01
C PRO A 183 -3.10 -2.09 -1.67
N ILE A 184 -4.22 -2.51 -1.07
CA ILE A 184 -5.08 -3.56 -1.62
C ILE A 184 -5.70 -3.20 -2.97
N PHE A 185 -5.81 -1.91 -3.30
CA PHE A 185 -6.37 -1.43 -4.57
C PHE A 185 -5.31 -1.10 -5.62
N ASN A 186 -4.01 -1.29 -5.34
CA ASN A 186 -2.94 -0.99 -6.29
C ASN A 186 -3.07 -1.79 -7.60
N TYR A 187 -3.68 -2.97 -7.56
CA TYR A 187 -3.93 -3.77 -8.76
C TYR A 187 -4.80 -3.03 -9.80
N ALA A 188 -5.66 -2.10 -9.35
CA ALA A 188 -6.56 -1.34 -10.21
C ALA A 188 -5.89 -0.10 -10.83
N ARG A 189 -4.66 0.22 -10.43
CA ARG A 189 -3.92 1.42 -10.87
C ARG A 189 -2.77 1.11 -11.79
N ILE A 190 -2.60 -0.14 -12.22
CA ILE A 190 -1.41 -0.56 -12.97
C ILE A 190 -1.22 0.33 -14.21
N PHE A 191 -2.27 0.52 -15.01
CA PHE A 191 -2.17 1.31 -16.24
C PHE A 191 -2.01 2.81 -16.01
N THR A 192 -2.79 3.39 -15.09
CA THR A 192 -2.73 4.83 -14.81
C THR A 192 -1.46 5.22 -14.08
N TRP A 193 -0.95 4.37 -13.19
CA TRP A 193 0.36 4.54 -12.59
C TRP A 193 1.48 4.45 -13.63
N PHE A 194 1.44 3.48 -14.55
CA PHE A 194 2.44 3.40 -15.62
C PHE A 194 2.38 4.62 -16.55
N ALA A 195 1.18 5.07 -16.93
CA ALA A 195 1.03 6.26 -17.76
C ALA A 195 1.59 7.51 -17.06
N PHE A 196 1.31 7.65 -15.77
CA PHE A 196 1.85 8.73 -14.95
C PHE A 196 3.38 8.64 -14.81
N ALA A 197 3.93 7.47 -14.47
CA ALA A 197 5.36 7.26 -14.31
C ALA A 197 6.13 7.48 -15.63
N ASP A 198 5.60 6.99 -16.74
CA ASP A 198 6.14 7.22 -18.10
C ASP A 198 6.13 8.72 -18.44
N HIS A 199 5.04 9.43 -18.13
CA HIS A 199 4.95 10.87 -18.35
C HIS A 199 5.99 11.64 -17.52
N VAL A 200 6.08 11.34 -16.21
CA VAL A 200 7.06 11.96 -15.31
C VAL A 200 8.49 11.66 -15.74
N GLY A 201 8.79 10.42 -16.10
CA GLY A 201 10.11 9.99 -16.56
C GLY A 201 10.56 10.76 -17.81
N ARG A 202 9.71 10.82 -18.84
CA ARG A 202 10.00 11.59 -20.06
C ARG A 202 10.16 13.08 -19.81
N GLY A 203 9.39 13.63 -18.87
CA GLY A 203 9.53 15.02 -18.49
C GLY A 203 10.89 15.34 -17.90
N PHE A 204 11.41 14.46 -17.03
CA PHE A 204 12.76 14.57 -16.50
C PHE A 204 13.85 14.35 -17.55
N GLU A 205 13.70 13.36 -18.44
CA GLU A 205 14.64 13.14 -19.55
C GLU A 205 14.75 14.37 -20.45
N THR A 206 13.60 14.93 -20.84
CA THR A 206 13.52 16.16 -21.63
C THR A 206 14.21 17.33 -20.92
N ALA A 207 13.99 17.48 -19.61
CA ALA A 207 14.64 18.51 -18.81
C ALA A 207 16.17 18.34 -18.79
N ILE A 208 16.66 17.11 -18.59
CA ILE A 208 18.08 16.79 -18.59
C ILE A 208 18.72 17.11 -19.94
N GLU A 209 18.07 16.76 -21.04
CA GLU A 209 18.55 17.09 -22.38
C GLU A 209 18.63 18.60 -22.62
N GLN A 210 17.64 19.35 -22.15
CA GLN A 210 17.66 20.81 -22.24
C GLN A 210 18.78 21.44 -21.39
N PHE A 211 19.03 20.92 -20.18
CA PHE A 211 20.14 21.36 -19.34
C PHE A 211 21.49 21.04 -19.98
N ARG A 212 21.65 19.84 -20.58
CA ARG A 212 22.87 19.48 -21.33
C ARG A 212 23.08 20.38 -22.54
N ALA A 213 22.01 20.82 -23.19
CA ALA A 213 22.06 21.77 -24.30
C ALA A 213 22.38 23.22 -23.89
N LYS A 214 22.74 23.47 -22.62
CA LYS A 214 23.05 24.80 -22.06
C LYS A 214 21.91 25.82 -22.23
N LYS A 215 20.66 25.37 -22.29
CA LYS A 215 19.53 26.29 -22.16
C LYS A 215 19.51 26.83 -20.73
N GLU A 216 19.19 28.11 -20.57
CA GLU A 216 19.12 28.77 -19.26
C GLU A 216 18.24 27.98 -18.29
N ILE A 217 18.65 27.89 -17.02
CA ILE A 217 17.82 27.24 -16.00
C ILE A 217 16.58 28.11 -15.79
N PRO A 218 15.36 27.56 -15.94
CA PRO A 218 14.14 28.33 -15.68
C PRO A 218 14.15 28.82 -14.23
N THR A 219 13.95 30.11 -14.03
CA THR A 219 13.93 30.75 -12.70
C THR A 219 12.60 30.53 -11.98
N ARG A 220 11.52 30.25 -12.74
CA ARG A 220 10.18 30.01 -12.21
C ARG A 220 9.82 28.53 -12.31
N PRO A 221 9.12 27.97 -11.30
CA PRO A 221 8.69 26.57 -11.29
C PRO A 221 7.72 26.25 -12.44
N GLU A 222 6.88 27.21 -12.84
CA GLU A 222 5.96 27.04 -13.98
C GLU A 222 6.71 26.89 -15.31
N ASP A 223 7.77 27.67 -15.52
CA ASP A 223 8.62 27.56 -16.69
C ASP A 223 9.38 26.23 -16.69
N ALA A 224 9.80 25.77 -15.51
CA ALA A 224 10.41 24.45 -15.34
C ALA A 224 9.41 23.34 -15.70
N ALA A 225 8.21 23.36 -15.13
CA ALA A 225 7.14 22.42 -15.43
C ALA A 225 6.79 22.43 -16.93
N ALA A 226 6.63 23.61 -17.52
CA ALA A 226 6.35 23.77 -18.94
C ALA A 226 7.46 23.19 -19.83
N ARG A 227 8.73 23.40 -19.47
CA ARG A 227 9.89 22.86 -20.19
C ARG A 227 10.05 21.35 -20.04
N CYS A 228 9.65 20.80 -18.90
CA CYS A 228 9.54 19.37 -18.66
C CYS A 228 8.29 18.76 -19.31
N GLY A 229 7.45 19.54 -20.01
CA GLY A 229 6.24 19.03 -20.65
C GLY A 229 5.06 18.78 -19.70
N PHE A 230 5.12 19.26 -18.45
CA PHE A 230 4.06 19.21 -17.44
C PHE A 230 3.08 20.39 -17.53
N ARG A 231 2.89 20.99 -18.70
CA ARG A 231 1.81 21.99 -18.85
C ARG A 231 0.47 21.30 -18.52
N PRO A 232 -0.50 21.98 -17.89
CA PRO A 232 -1.87 21.51 -17.78
C PRO A 232 -2.36 21.20 -19.20
N ARG A 233 -2.30 19.94 -19.55
CA ARG A 233 -2.49 19.46 -20.90
C ARG A 233 -3.86 18.83 -20.91
N GLU A 234 -4.79 19.51 -21.55
CA GLU A 234 -6.11 18.96 -21.90
C GLU A 234 -5.99 17.68 -22.76
N ASP A 235 -4.80 17.37 -23.29
CA ASP A 235 -4.51 16.27 -24.20
C ASP A 235 -3.73 15.10 -23.56
N LEU A 236 -3.54 15.04 -22.24
CA LEU A 236 -3.01 13.82 -21.61
C LEU A 236 -4.16 12.86 -21.29
N PRO A 237 -4.43 11.84 -22.13
CA PRO A 237 -5.53 10.94 -21.86
C PRO A 237 -5.27 10.20 -20.56
N ALA A 238 -6.25 10.22 -19.66
CA ALA A 238 -6.14 9.49 -18.40
C ALA A 238 -5.97 7.99 -18.67
N PHE A 239 -6.53 7.49 -19.77
CA PHE A 239 -6.46 6.10 -20.19
C PHE A 239 -5.76 5.96 -21.54
N LYS A 240 -4.46 5.67 -21.50
CA LYS A 240 -3.66 5.45 -22.70
C LYS A 240 -4.20 4.25 -23.51
N ALA A 241 -4.21 4.40 -24.83
CA ALA A 241 -4.56 3.31 -25.73
C ALA A 241 -3.62 2.11 -25.58
N TRP A 242 -4.14 0.89 -25.75
CA TRP A 242 -3.36 -0.35 -25.67
C TRP A 242 -2.10 -0.34 -26.54
N SER A 243 -2.20 0.23 -27.75
CA SER A 243 -1.06 0.40 -28.67
C SER A 243 -0.01 1.40 -28.18
N GLY A 244 -0.38 2.30 -27.27
CA GLY A 244 0.52 3.28 -26.67
C GLY A 244 1.25 2.80 -25.42
N ILE A 245 0.87 1.64 -24.86
CA ILE A 245 1.54 1.11 -23.66
C ILE A 245 2.92 0.58 -24.06
N PRO A 246 4.03 1.05 -23.46
CA PRO A 246 5.36 0.57 -23.79
C PRO A 246 5.46 -0.95 -23.56
N HIS A 247 6.05 -1.68 -24.51
CA HIS A 247 6.27 -3.13 -24.37
C HIS A 247 7.04 -3.50 -23.11
N ALA A 248 7.97 -2.65 -22.67
CA ALA A 248 8.70 -2.83 -21.42
C ALA A 248 7.76 -2.86 -20.19
N ALA A 249 6.74 -2.00 -20.14
CA ALA A 249 5.78 -1.97 -19.04
C ALA A 249 4.94 -3.25 -18.99
N ILE A 250 4.48 -3.73 -20.15
CA ILE A 250 3.76 -5.01 -20.26
C ILE A 250 4.65 -6.17 -19.81
N HIS A 251 5.90 -6.19 -20.26
CA HIS A 251 6.87 -7.20 -19.84
C HIS A 251 7.09 -7.18 -18.32
N HIS A 252 7.27 -6.00 -17.71
CA HIS A 252 7.42 -5.86 -16.26
C HIS A 252 6.19 -6.34 -15.50
N MET A 253 4.98 -6.07 -16.01
CA MET A 253 3.73 -6.55 -15.41
C MET A 253 3.66 -8.09 -15.42
N PHE A 254 3.94 -8.73 -16.55
CA PHE A 254 3.95 -10.20 -16.64
C PHE A 254 5.06 -10.81 -15.80
N TYR A 255 6.24 -10.21 -15.79
CA TYR A 255 7.37 -10.66 -14.97
C TYR A 255 7.04 -10.59 -13.48
N ALA A 256 6.50 -9.46 -13.01
CA ALA A 256 6.07 -9.29 -11.62
C ALA A 256 4.96 -10.28 -11.24
N ALA A 257 3.97 -10.50 -12.12
CA ALA A 257 2.92 -11.48 -11.91
C ALA A 257 3.47 -12.91 -11.81
N ALA A 258 4.39 -13.29 -12.71
CA ALA A 258 5.03 -14.60 -12.69
C ALA A 258 5.86 -14.80 -11.40
N LEU A 259 6.61 -13.79 -10.98
CA LEU A 259 7.39 -13.84 -9.74
C LEU A 259 6.50 -13.94 -8.50
N ALA A 260 5.38 -13.22 -8.47
CA ALA A 260 4.39 -13.29 -7.39
C ALA A 260 3.73 -14.67 -7.31
N LEU A 261 3.34 -15.26 -8.45
CA LEU A 261 2.80 -16.62 -8.51
C LEU A 261 3.84 -17.67 -8.10
N PHE A 262 5.10 -17.50 -8.53
CA PHE A 262 6.20 -18.37 -8.16
C PHE A 262 6.44 -18.35 -6.64
N LEU A 263 6.43 -17.15 -6.03
CA LEU A 263 6.55 -17.02 -4.58
C LEU A 263 5.36 -17.67 -3.86
N GLN A 264 4.13 -17.34 -4.27
CA GLN A 264 2.89 -17.84 -3.67
C GLN A 264 2.81 -19.38 -3.72
N TRP A 265 3.01 -19.97 -4.90
CA TRP A 265 2.95 -21.42 -5.08
C TRP A 265 4.20 -22.13 -4.59
N GLY A 266 5.35 -21.45 -4.54
CA GLY A 266 6.57 -21.99 -3.95
C GLY A 266 6.41 -22.21 -2.44
N THR A 267 5.87 -21.23 -1.71
CA THR A 267 5.64 -21.34 -0.27
C THR A 267 4.42 -22.20 0.06
N THR A 268 3.29 -21.98 -0.63
CA THR A 268 2.08 -22.79 -0.45
C THR A 268 2.32 -24.24 -0.85
N GLY A 269 3.06 -24.46 -1.94
CA GLY A 269 3.46 -25.80 -2.42
C GLY A 269 4.34 -26.54 -1.42
N ALA A 270 5.29 -25.86 -0.76
CA ALA A 270 6.08 -26.44 0.32
C ALA A 270 5.19 -26.86 1.51
N ALA A 271 4.22 -26.04 1.90
CA ALA A 271 3.26 -26.38 2.95
C ALA A 271 2.37 -27.57 2.57
N ILE A 272 1.88 -27.61 1.33
CA ILE A 272 1.14 -28.75 0.78
C ILE A 272 2.02 -30.00 0.80
N PHE A 273 3.27 -29.91 0.35
CA PHE A 273 4.22 -31.03 0.33
C PHE A 273 4.42 -31.61 1.74
N VAL A 274 4.70 -30.76 2.73
CA VAL A 274 4.89 -31.22 4.12
C VAL A 274 3.63 -31.89 4.66
N ALA A 275 2.46 -31.27 4.46
CA ALA A 275 1.19 -31.81 4.95
C ALA A 275 0.73 -33.06 4.17
N TYR A 276 1.07 -33.18 2.90
CA TYR A 276 0.73 -34.32 2.06
C TYR A 276 1.60 -35.53 2.39
N SER A 277 2.86 -35.31 2.76
CA SER A 277 3.83 -36.37 3.01
C SER A 277 3.95 -36.77 4.49
N THR A 278 3.25 -36.11 5.41
CA THR A 278 3.31 -36.45 6.85
C THR A 278 1.93 -36.50 7.52
N PRO A 279 1.65 -37.50 8.38
CA PRO A 279 2.30 -38.82 8.50
C PRO A 279 1.80 -39.83 7.45
N THR A 280 0.64 -39.58 6.84
CA THR A 280 -0.01 -40.41 5.83
C THR A 280 0.10 -39.72 4.47
N VAL A 281 0.56 -40.46 3.46
CA VAL A 281 0.75 -39.89 2.13
C VAL A 281 -0.61 -39.72 1.46
N GLY A 282 -1.05 -38.48 1.26
CA GLY A 282 -2.32 -38.20 0.60
C GLY A 282 -2.87 -36.80 0.85
N LEU A 283 -3.96 -36.48 0.15
CA LEU A 283 -4.69 -35.23 0.33
C LEU A 283 -5.61 -35.32 1.55
N GLY A 284 -5.06 -34.98 2.72
CA GLY A 284 -5.80 -34.85 3.97
C GLY A 284 -6.47 -33.49 4.15
N CYS A 285 -7.12 -33.28 5.30
CA CYS A 285 -7.76 -31.99 5.63
C CYS A 285 -6.78 -30.81 5.60
N ARG A 286 -5.55 -31.01 6.11
CA ARG A 286 -4.54 -29.95 6.19
C ARG A 286 -3.99 -29.58 4.82
N SER A 287 -3.48 -30.56 4.06
CA SER A 287 -2.97 -30.33 2.70
C SER A 287 -4.08 -29.86 1.75
N GLY A 288 -5.31 -30.37 1.91
CA GLY A 288 -6.48 -29.93 1.17
C GLY A 288 -6.86 -28.48 1.48
N SER A 289 -6.79 -28.07 2.75
CA SER A 289 -7.00 -26.68 3.15
C SER A 289 -5.99 -25.72 2.50
N TYR A 290 -4.70 -26.07 2.51
CA TYR A 290 -3.67 -25.27 1.84
C TYR A 290 -3.86 -25.20 0.32
N LEU A 291 -4.33 -26.29 -0.30
CA LEU A 291 -4.65 -26.31 -1.73
C LEU A 291 -5.84 -25.42 -2.06
N ILE A 292 -6.94 -25.51 -1.29
CA ILE A 292 -8.11 -24.64 -1.43
C ILE A 292 -7.68 -23.18 -1.31
N TYR A 293 -6.86 -22.87 -0.31
CA TYR A 293 -6.31 -21.55 -0.11
C TYR A 293 -5.52 -21.05 -1.33
N GLY A 294 -4.57 -21.83 -1.83
CA GLY A 294 -3.73 -21.46 -2.97
C GLY A 294 -4.52 -21.25 -4.26
N VAL A 295 -5.50 -22.13 -4.53
CA VAL A 295 -6.39 -22.01 -5.70
C VAL A 295 -7.30 -20.79 -5.57
N ALA A 296 -7.98 -20.61 -4.44
CA ALA A 296 -8.89 -19.48 -4.23
C ALA A 296 -8.15 -18.13 -4.31
N ALA A 297 -6.94 -18.04 -3.74
CA ALA A 297 -6.09 -16.85 -3.86
C ALA A 297 -5.74 -16.55 -5.33
N THR A 298 -5.33 -17.57 -6.09
CA THR A 298 -4.97 -17.42 -7.51
C THR A 298 -6.17 -17.01 -8.36
N VAL A 299 -7.32 -17.66 -8.18
CA VAL A 299 -8.55 -17.34 -8.92
C VAL A 299 -9.03 -15.92 -8.60
N SER A 300 -9.03 -15.53 -7.32
CA SER A 300 -9.37 -14.17 -6.90
C SER A 300 -8.46 -13.14 -7.59
N TRP A 301 -7.15 -13.35 -7.56
CA TRP A 301 -6.18 -12.47 -8.22
C TRP A 301 -6.42 -12.37 -9.73
N ILE A 302 -6.62 -13.48 -10.43
CA ILE A 302 -6.92 -13.48 -11.88
C ILE A 302 -8.18 -12.64 -12.16
N LEU A 303 -9.26 -12.82 -11.40
CA LEU A 303 -10.51 -12.08 -11.59
C LEU A 303 -10.32 -10.58 -11.35
N LEU A 304 -9.57 -10.18 -10.32
CA LEU A 304 -9.28 -8.77 -10.03
C LEU A 304 -8.40 -8.14 -11.12
N VAL A 305 -7.38 -8.86 -11.60
CA VAL A 305 -6.53 -8.39 -12.70
C VAL A 305 -7.36 -8.25 -13.99
N LEU A 306 -8.12 -9.28 -14.39
CA LEU A 306 -8.98 -9.21 -15.57
C LEU A 306 -10.00 -8.08 -15.48
N SER A 307 -10.59 -7.87 -14.29
CA SER A 307 -11.45 -6.73 -14.01
C SER A 307 -10.74 -5.41 -14.30
N ASN A 308 -9.50 -5.23 -13.87
CA ASN A 308 -8.71 -4.04 -14.14
C ASN A 308 -8.47 -3.82 -15.66
N PHE A 309 -8.12 -4.87 -16.41
CA PHE A 309 -7.99 -4.79 -17.87
C PHE A 309 -9.30 -4.36 -18.55
N LEU A 310 -10.44 -4.93 -18.14
CA LEU A 310 -11.75 -4.59 -18.69
C LEU A 310 -12.19 -3.18 -18.30
N SER A 311 -11.91 -2.75 -17.06
CA SER A 311 -12.14 -1.37 -16.62
C SER A 311 -11.33 -0.39 -17.45
N HIS A 312 -10.03 -0.63 -17.65
CA HIS A 312 -9.17 0.21 -18.50
C HIS A 312 -9.73 0.30 -19.92
N ALA A 313 -10.08 -0.85 -20.52
CA ALA A 313 -10.67 -0.87 -21.87
C ALA A 313 -12.00 -0.12 -21.95
N THR A 314 -12.82 -0.16 -20.91
CA THR A 314 -14.11 0.55 -20.86
C THR A 314 -13.90 2.05 -20.71
N MET A 315 -13.01 2.47 -19.81
CA MET A 315 -12.69 3.88 -19.60
C MET A 315 -12.04 4.50 -20.84
N GLN A 316 -11.16 3.77 -21.52
CA GLN A 316 -10.56 4.19 -22.78
C GLN A 316 -11.62 4.42 -23.88
N ARG A 317 -12.67 3.58 -23.95
CA ARG A 317 -13.76 3.75 -24.92
C ARG A 317 -14.61 4.98 -24.63
N LEU A 318 -14.88 5.23 -23.35
CA LEU A 318 -15.68 6.38 -22.91
C LEU A 318 -14.96 7.71 -23.12
N GLU A 319 -13.64 7.74 -22.97
CA GLU A 319 -12.83 8.93 -23.24
C GLU A 319 -12.86 9.31 -24.73
N GLY A 320 -12.90 8.32 -25.64
CA GLY A 320 -12.98 8.57 -27.08
C GLY A 320 -14.39 8.84 -27.62
N ASP A 321 -15.42 8.28 -26.98
CA ASP A 321 -16.82 8.38 -27.40
C ASP A 321 -17.76 8.24 -26.19
N PRO A 322 -18.09 9.36 -25.52
CA PRO A 322 -18.91 9.35 -24.30
C PRO A 322 -20.32 8.77 -24.51
N GLU A 323 -20.86 8.84 -25.72
CA GLU A 323 -22.22 8.38 -26.04
C GLU A 323 -22.32 6.84 -26.03
N ARG A 324 -21.21 6.12 -26.21
CA ARG A 324 -21.21 4.65 -26.31
C ARG A 324 -21.52 3.91 -25.01
N GLY A 325 -21.53 4.59 -23.87
CA GLY A 325 -21.82 3.99 -22.56
C GLY A 325 -20.84 2.88 -22.15
N ALA A 326 -20.94 2.42 -20.90
CA ALA A 326 -20.04 1.38 -20.37
C ALA A 326 -20.25 -0.01 -20.99
N GLY A 327 -21.40 -0.23 -21.64
CA GLY A 327 -21.74 -1.46 -22.34
C GLY A 327 -21.55 -2.75 -21.51
N ILE A 328 -21.40 -3.87 -22.22
CA ILE A 328 -21.19 -5.20 -21.63
C ILE A 328 -19.81 -5.31 -20.96
N LEU A 329 -18.80 -4.59 -21.45
CA LEU A 329 -17.44 -4.64 -20.90
C LEU A 329 -17.38 -4.06 -19.48
N GLY A 330 -18.04 -2.91 -19.25
CA GLY A 330 -18.12 -2.33 -17.91
C GLY A 330 -18.87 -3.23 -16.94
N ALA A 331 -19.97 -3.86 -17.39
CA ALA A 331 -20.69 -4.86 -16.61
C ALA A 331 -19.82 -6.04 -16.20
N LEU A 332 -19.07 -6.62 -17.16
CA LEU A 332 -18.17 -7.74 -16.91
C LEU A 332 -17.03 -7.34 -15.96
N ALA A 333 -16.47 -6.14 -16.13
CA ALA A 333 -15.44 -5.61 -15.25
C ALA A 333 -15.92 -5.53 -13.79
N VAL A 334 -17.13 -5.02 -13.57
CA VAL A 334 -17.74 -4.91 -12.24
C VAL A 334 -18.04 -6.29 -11.66
N LEU A 335 -18.65 -7.20 -12.44
CA LEU A 335 -18.95 -8.57 -11.98
C LEU A 335 -17.70 -9.36 -11.58
N MET A 336 -16.65 -9.32 -12.41
CA MET A 336 -15.37 -9.98 -12.09
C MET A 336 -14.74 -9.39 -10.82
N ARG A 337 -14.85 -8.08 -10.61
CA ARG A 337 -14.36 -7.42 -9.39
C ARG A 337 -15.06 -7.93 -8.15
N ILE A 338 -16.39 -7.96 -8.18
CA ILE A 338 -17.21 -8.41 -7.05
C ILE A 338 -16.91 -9.87 -6.74
N ALA A 339 -16.88 -10.72 -7.76
CA ALA A 339 -16.54 -12.13 -7.62
C ALA A 339 -15.13 -12.32 -7.04
N GLY A 340 -14.14 -11.62 -7.58
CA GLY A 340 -12.76 -11.65 -7.09
C GLY A 340 -12.65 -11.27 -5.62
N LYS A 341 -13.32 -10.19 -5.19
CA LYS A 341 -13.36 -9.76 -3.79
C LYS A 341 -14.11 -10.74 -2.89
N ALA A 342 -15.24 -11.26 -3.33
CA ALA A 342 -16.02 -12.24 -2.58
C ALA A 342 -15.18 -13.51 -2.31
N ILE A 343 -14.46 -14.00 -3.33
CA ILE A 343 -13.54 -15.13 -3.19
C ILE A 343 -12.38 -14.77 -2.25
N ALA A 344 -11.80 -13.56 -2.34
CA ALA A 344 -10.75 -13.13 -1.42
C ALA A 344 -11.22 -13.12 0.04
N ILE A 345 -12.41 -12.56 0.31
CA ILE A 345 -13.01 -12.50 1.65
C ILE A 345 -13.30 -13.92 2.17
N ALA A 346 -13.89 -14.77 1.33
CA ALA A 346 -14.14 -16.17 1.68
C ALA A 346 -12.83 -16.92 1.96
N ASN A 347 -11.78 -16.68 1.17
CA ASN A 347 -10.47 -17.29 1.35
C ASN A 347 -9.79 -16.82 2.64
N ALA A 348 -9.91 -15.54 3.01
CA ALA A 348 -9.44 -15.02 4.29
C ALA A 348 -10.20 -15.66 5.47
N GLY A 349 -11.53 -15.78 5.36
CA GLY A 349 -12.35 -16.51 6.33
C GLY A 349 -11.94 -17.98 6.45
N TRP A 350 -11.59 -18.63 5.34
CA TRP A 350 -11.11 -20.01 5.31
C TRP A 350 -9.77 -20.18 6.03
N LEU A 351 -8.83 -19.24 5.88
CA LEU A 351 -7.56 -19.27 6.62
C LEU A 351 -7.77 -19.14 8.13
N ILE A 352 -8.63 -18.21 8.55
CA ILE A 352 -8.96 -18.03 9.97
C ILE A 352 -9.63 -19.29 10.51
N ALA A 353 -10.64 -19.82 9.81
CA ALA A 353 -11.32 -21.05 10.19
C ALA A 353 -10.35 -22.24 10.26
N SER A 354 -9.46 -22.39 9.28
CA SER A 354 -8.47 -23.47 9.27
C SER A 354 -7.50 -23.37 10.44
N SER A 355 -7.09 -22.16 10.83
CA SER A 355 -6.23 -21.93 11.99
C SER A 355 -6.95 -22.32 13.30
N VAL A 356 -8.22 -21.94 13.45
CA VAL A 356 -9.03 -22.33 14.63
C VAL A 356 -9.24 -23.85 14.67
N LEU A 357 -9.56 -24.47 13.53
CA LEU A 357 -9.74 -25.92 13.44
C LEU A 357 -8.45 -26.68 13.76
N GLU A 358 -7.30 -26.12 13.40
CA GLU A 358 -5.99 -26.63 13.76
C GLU A 358 -5.74 -26.57 15.27
N ASP A 359 -5.99 -25.41 15.90
CA ASP A 359 -5.83 -25.23 17.35
C ASP A 359 -6.77 -26.12 18.17
N LEU A 360 -7.99 -26.37 17.65
CA LEU A 360 -8.95 -27.30 18.27
C LEU A 360 -8.58 -28.78 18.08
N GLY A 361 -7.51 -29.09 17.34
CA GLY A 361 -7.13 -30.46 17.03
C GLY A 361 -8.08 -31.17 16.06
N THR A 362 -8.91 -30.43 15.31
CA THR A 362 -9.87 -31.02 14.35
C THR A 362 -9.13 -31.82 13.26
N PHE A 363 -7.95 -31.37 12.88
CA PHE A 363 -7.09 -32.07 11.91
C PHE A 363 -6.44 -33.34 12.48
N GLN A 364 -6.51 -33.57 13.79
CA GLN A 364 -6.03 -34.80 14.44
C GLN A 364 -7.10 -35.90 14.53
N THR A 365 -8.31 -35.64 14.02
CA THR A 365 -9.35 -36.68 13.94
C THR A 365 -8.93 -37.80 12.98
N CYS A 366 -9.38 -39.03 13.27
CA CYS A 366 -9.10 -40.18 12.39
C CYS A 366 -9.54 -39.93 10.95
N TRP A 367 -10.61 -39.17 10.72
CA TRP A 367 -11.09 -38.84 9.38
C TRP A 367 -10.11 -37.98 8.59
N CYS A 368 -9.53 -36.96 9.23
CA CYS A 368 -8.52 -36.11 8.60
C CYS A 368 -7.19 -36.83 8.40
N GLN A 369 -6.74 -37.61 9.38
CA GLN A 369 -5.47 -38.33 9.32
C GLN A 369 -5.48 -39.49 8.32
N THR A 370 -6.62 -40.14 8.07
CA THR A 370 -6.70 -41.21 7.07
C THR A 370 -6.79 -40.70 5.63
N CYS A 371 -6.74 -39.39 5.41
CA CYS A 371 -6.92 -38.76 4.10
C CYS A 371 -8.22 -39.23 3.42
N ALA A 372 -9.32 -39.27 4.19
CA ALA A 372 -10.61 -39.78 3.75
C ALA A 372 -11.15 -39.08 2.49
N PHE A 373 -10.75 -37.84 2.22
CA PHE A 373 -11.08 -37.14 0.97
C PHE A 373 -10.55 -37.85 -0.29
N GLN A 374 -9.32 -38.38 -0.23
CA GLN A 374 -8.70 -39.05 -1.38
C GLN A 374 -9.02 -40.55 -1.39
N PHE A 375 -8.95 -41.20 -0.23
CA PHE A 375 -9.03 -42.66 -0.15
C PHE A 375 -10.41 -43.20 0.24
N HIS A 376 -11.37 -42.33 0.57
CA HIS A 376 -12.70 -42.70 1.06
C HIS A 376 -12.61 -43.76 2.19
N HIS A 377 -13.01 -45.00 1.91
CA HIS A 377 -13.01 -46.11 2.87
C HIS A 377 -11.67 -46.86 3.00
N SER A 378 -10.70 -46.56 2.12
CA SER A 378 -9.39 -47.22 2.07
C SER A 378 -8.27 -46.41 2.73
N GLY A 379 -8.61 -45.34 3.45
CA GLY A 379 -7.65 -44.54 4.20
C GLY A 379 -7.05 -45.31 5.38
N TRP A 380 -5.79 -45.06 5.68
CA TRP A 380 -5.08 -45.67 6.81
C TRP A 380 -4.39 -44.60 7.65
N THR A 381 -4.23 -44.84 8.95
CA THR A 381 -3.48 -43.98 9.86
C THR A 381 -2.64 -44.84 10.81
N PRO A 382 -1.37 -44.48 11.11
CA PRO A 382 -0.55 -45.22 12.05
C PRO A 382 -1.08 -45.06 13.49
N VAL A 383 -1.64 -46.13 14.07
CA VAL A 383 -2.20 -46.11 15.44
C VAL A 383 -1.15 -46.40 16.53
N PHE A 384 -0.06 -47.10 16.20
CA PHE A 384 0.89 -47.65 17.19
C PHE A 384 2.36 -47.22 17.01
N LYS A 385 2.64 -46.11 16.33
CA LYS A 385 4.02 -45.60 16.22
C LYS A 385 4.34 -44.67 17.39
N GLY A 386 5.51 -44.88 18.01
CA GLY A 386 6.04 -43.97 19.02
C GLY A 386 6.38 -42.60 18.41
N ALA A 387 6.40 -41.56 19.26
CA ALA A 387 6.73 -40.19 18.83
C ALA A 387 8.12 -40.09 18.18
N SER A 388 9.09 -40.90 18.64
CA SER A 388 10.44 -40.98 18.05
C SER A 388 10.42 -41.44 16.60
N ASP A 389 9.60 -42.44 16.27
CA ASP A 389 9.52 -43.01 14.92
C ASP A 389 8.82 -42.04 13.96
N LEU A 390 7.73 -41.40 14.42
CA LEU A 390 7.04 -40.37 13.65
C LEU A 390 7.95 -39.17 13.39
N ARG A 391 8.73 -38.74 14.40
CA ARG A 391 9.72 -37.67 14.24
C ARG A 391 10.80 -38.05 13.24
N TYR A 392 11.34 -39.28 13.29
CA TYR A 392 12.35 -39.73 12.35
C TYR A 392 11.83 -39.69 10.91
N VAL A 393 10.63 -40.23 10.65
CA VAL A 393 10.01 -40.23 9.32
C VAL A 393 9.65 -38.83 8.84
N ALA A 394 9.11 -37.99 9.71
CA ALA A 394 8.70 -36.63 9.36
C ALA A 394 9.89 -35.70 9.15
N SER A 395 11.01 -35.91 9.85
CA SER A 395 12.16 -35.00 9.85
C SER A 395 12.69 -34.69 8.45
N GLY A 396 12.85 -35.71 7.60
CA GLY A 396 13.34 -35.51 6.23
C GLY A 396 12.39 -34.66 5.38
N VAL A 397 11.08 -34.89 5.49
CA VAL A 397 10.06 -34.12 4.77
C VAL A 397 10.05 -32.67 5.25
N TRP A 398 10.12 -32.45 6.57
CA TRP A 398 10.13 -31.12 7.15
C TRP A 398 11.38 -30.32 6.74
N ILE A 399 12.56 -30.95 6.81
CA ILE A 399 13.81 -30.35 6.32
C ILE A 399 13.67 -29.98 4.84
N GLY A 400 13.09 -30.88 4.02
CA GLY A 400 12.80 -30.61 2.61
C GLY A 400 11.89 -29.40 2.39
N GLY A 401 10.75 -29.34 3.09
CA GLY A 401 9.80 -28.23 2.99
C GLY A 401 10.38 -26.89 3.44
N PHE A 402 11.16 -26.87 4.53
CA PHE A 402 11.85 -25.66 4.99
C PHE A 402 12.92 -25.21 4.00
N THR A 403 13.75 -26.15 3.54
CA THR A 403 14.81 -25.85 2.57
C THR A 403 14.22 -25.30 1.27
N TRP A 404 13.12 -25.89 0.79
CA TRP A 404 12.34 -25.38 -0.34
C TRP A 404 11.91 -23.94 -0.09
N SER A 405 11.21 -23.67 1.02
CA SER A 405 10.68 -22.33 1.33
C SER A 405 11.79 -21.28 1.39
N ILE A 406 12.91 -21.60 2.05
CA ILE A 406 14.08 -20.71 2.13
C ILE A 406 14.67 -20.46 0.74
N ALA A 407 14.79 -21.49 -0.09
CA ALA A 407 15.31 -21.36 -1.45
C ALA A 407 14.42 -20.45 -2.31
N ILE A 408 13.10 -20.62 -2.28
CA ILE A 408 12.16 -19.76 -3.02
C ILE A 408 12.29 -18.30 -2.57
N CYS A 409 12.27 -18.04 -1.27
CA CYS A 409 12.42 -16.68 -0.74
C CYS A 409 13.77 -16.07 -1.14
N SER A 410 14.85 -16.85 -1.05
CA SER A 410 16.20 -16.40 -1.42
C SER A 410 16.30 -16.07 -2.91
N ILE A 411 15.72 -16.90 -3.79
CA ILE A 411 15.68 -16.65 -5.23
C ILE A 411 14.93 -15.34 -5.53
N VAL A 412 13.76 -15.14 -4.92
CA VAL A 412 12.96 -13.92 -5.12
C VAL A 412 13.70 -12.68 -4.60
N ILE A 413 14.37 -12.77 -3.45
CA ILE A 413 15.18 -11.68 -2.89
C ILE A 413 16.35 -11.35 -3.83
N VAL A 414 17.06 -12.36 -4.35
CA VAL A 414 18.17 -12.15 -5.30
C VAL A 414 17.67 -11.52 -6.59
N ILE A 415 16.53 -11.98 -7.12
CA ILE A 415 15.89 -11.37 -8.30
C ILE A 415 15.54 -9.91 -8.02
N PHE A 416 14.99 -9.59 -6.85
CA PHE A 416 14.62 -8.22 -6.52
C PHE A 416 15.84 -7.32 -6.26
N ALA A 417 16.90 -7.85 -5.64
CA ALA A 417 18.10 -7.09 -5.29
C ALA A 417 19.02 -6.85 -6.50
N TYR A 418 19.11 -7.82 -7.41
CA TYR A 418 20.06 -7.78 -8.55
C TYR A 418 19.37 -7.70 -9.91
N GLY A 419 18.05 -7.83 -9.97
CA GLY A 419 17.28 -7.56 -11.18
C GLY A 419 17.49 -6.11 -11.58
N ARG A 420 18.32 -5.89 -12.60
CA ARG A 420 18.38 -4.60 -13.28
C ARG A 420 17.02 -4.38 -13.94
N HIS A 421 16.21 -3.54 -13.32
CA HIS A 421 15.00 -2.99 -13.88
C HIS A 421 15.30 -2.00 -15.00
#